data_AF-A0A1X2HRX7-F1
#
_entry.id   AF-A0A1X2HRX7-F1
#
_cell.length_a   1.000
_cell.length_b   1.000
_cell.length_c   1.000
_cell.angle_alpha   90.00
_cell.angle_beta   90.00
_cell.angle_gamma   90.00
#
_symmetry.space_group_name_H-M   'P 1'
#
loop_
_entity.id
_entity.type
_entity.pdbx_description
1 polymer ?
#
loop_
_entity_poly.entity_id
_entity_poly.type
_entity_poly.pdbx_seq_one_letter_code
_entity_poly.pdbx_strand_id
1 'polypeptide(L)'
;MSSCGSGRTIRTFNEAVAFSSSSSSSRASYIDLNGLQATPNAKDDGEHVLILTPLKNASPYLPRYFELIDRMSYPKHLVSIAFLVSDTTDDTVELLRRQADEYLNRAEDRYHHIAIYEKDFNFELPEDKRHTFELQPLRRSYMARSRNYLLTAALRDEHAWVLWLDVDLVEYPSTILEDLMSVDVDVVVPNCLRETEDGSFWGYDKNNWQETESSLSMQKDLDPEYVLLEGKEKVCRIKGK
;
A
#
# COMPACT_ATOMS: atom_id res chain seq x y z
N MET A 1 45.00 22.61 67.25
CA MET A 1 43.98 21.59 67.57
C MET A 1 43.47 21.01 66.26
N SER A 2 43.37 19.67 66.23
CA SER A 2 42.81 18.73 65.24
C SER A 2 41.77 19.33 64.26
N SER A 3 41.63 18.88 63.01
CA SER A 3 41.26 17.51 62.63
C SER A 3 41.24 17.33 61.10
N CYS A 4 41.47 16.08 60.70
CA CYS A 4 41.31 15.47 59.38
C CYS A 4 39.90 15.60 58.76
N GLY A 5 39.81 15.48 57.44
CA GLY A 5 38.54 15.29 56.70
C GLY A 5 38.74 15.08 55.19
N SER A 6 38.82 13.82 54.77
CA SER A 6 38.90 13.33 53.38
C SER A 6 37.53 13.37 52.69
N GLY A 7 37.47 13.68 51.37
CA GLY A 7 36.21 13.60 50.63
C GLY A 7 36.27 14.05 49.15
N ARG A 8 36.58 13.08 48.26
CA ARG A 8 36.15 12.94 46.85
C ARG A 8 35.94 14.20 45.98
N THR A 9 36.86 14.35 45.03
CA THR A 9 36.70 15.10 43.77
C THR A 9 35.55 14.52 42.93
N ILE A 10 34.47 15.30 42.73
CA ILE A 10 33.49 15.03 41.67
C ILE A 10 33.88 15.89 40.48
N ARG A 11 34.35 15.23 39.41
CA ARG A 11 34.50 15.81 38.08
C ARG A 11 33.10 16.06 37.53
N THR A 12 32.66 17.31 37.45
CA THR A 12 31.50 17.66 36.62
C THR A 12 31.97 17.73 35.17
N PHE A 13 31.34 16.88 34.37
CA PHE A 13 31.60 16.64 32.96
C PHE A 13 31.48 17.92 32.14
N ASN A 14 32.58 18.31 31.48
CA ASN A 14 32.50 18.92 30.17
C ASN A 14 32.19 17.78 29.19
N GLU A 15 30.97 17.72 28.67
CA GLU A 15 30.75 17.07 27.40
C GLU A 15 29.73 17.89 26.62
N ALA A 16 30.29 18.63 25.66
CA ALA A 16 29.57 19.29 24.61
C ALA A 16 28.73 18.25 23.86
N VAL A 17 27.42 18.30 24.05
CA VAL A 17 26.49 17.75 23.06
C VAL A 17 26.45 18.76 21.92
N ALA A 18 27.51 18.75 21.12
CA ALA A 18 27.49 19.36 19.81
C ALA A 18 26.51 18.54 18.99
N PHE A 19 25.27 19.05 18.89
CA PHE A 19 24.34 18.67 17.84
C PHE A 19 25.10 18.72 16.52
N SER A 20 25.39 17.55 15.94
CA SER A 20 25.80 17.47 14.54
C SER A 20 24.58 17.87 13.72
N SER A 21 24.40 19.17 13.57
CA SER A 21 23.58 19.75 12.53
C SER A 21 24.21 19.38 11.20
N SER A 22 23.75 18.28 10.60
CA SER A 22 23.88 18.11 9.16
C SER A 22 23.03 19.19 8.52
N SER A 23 23.61 20.37 8.32
CA SER A 23 23.01 21.39 7.46
C SER A 23 23.02 20.84 6.04
N SER A 24 22.00 20.09 5.66
CA SER A 24 21.72 19.87 4.25
C SER A 24 21.44 21.26 3.67
N SER A 25 22.34 21.71 2.80
CA SER A 25 22.11 22.92 2.03
C SER A 25 20.88 22.65 1.17
N SER A 26 19.74 23.21 1.55
CA SER A 26 18.47 23.09 0.83
C SER A 26 18.56 23.85 -0.49
N ARG A 27 19.13 23.21 -1.50
CA ARG A 27 19.00 23.65 -2.89
C ARG A 27 17.71 23.07 -3.46
N ALA A 28 17.04 23.86 -4.30
CA ALA A 28 15.92 23.36 -5.08
C ALA A 28 16.40 22.22 -6.00
N SER A 29 15.63 21.13 -6.07
CA SER A 29 15.79 20.08 -7.08
C SER A 29 14.99 20.46 -8.33
N TYR A 30 15.63 20.37 -9.49
CA TYR A 30 14.95 20.42 -10.78
C TYR A 30 14.91 18.99 -11.33
N ILE A 31 13.71 18.52 -11.65
CA ILE A 31 13.46 17.18 -12.20
C ILE A 31 12.63 17.38 -13.46
N ASP A 32 13.11 16.87 -14.58
CA ASP A 32 12.38 16.88 -15.86
C ASP A 32 11.64 15.55 -16.02
N LEU A 33 10.31 15.57 -15.91
CA LEU A 33 9.46 14.38 -16.00
C LEU A 33 9.04 14.05 -17.44
N ASN A 34 9.40 14.87 -18.45
CA ASN A 34 8.98 14.59 -19.83
C ASN A 34 9.57 13.29 -20.39
N GLY A 35 10.69 12.82 -19.82
CA GLY A 35 11.32 11.55 -20.18
C GLY A 35 10.71 10.33 -19.48
N LEU A 36 9.85 10.51 -18.47
CA LEU A 36 9.17 9.42 -17.81
C LEU A 36 8.01 8.95 -18.69
N GLN A 37 8.09 7.73 -19.16
CA GLN A 37 7.06 7.08 -19.99
C GLN A 37 6.68 5.76 -19.32
N ALA A 38 5.45 5.34 -19.56
CA ALA A 38 4.94 4.03 -19.19
C ALA A 38 4.64 3.29 -20.49
N THR A 39 5.48 2.33 -20.88
CA THR A 39 5.35 1.63 -22.16
C THR A 39 4.93 0.16 -21.99
N PRO A 40 4.35 -0.47 -23.02
CA PRO A 40 4.07 -1.90 -23.00
C PRO A 40 5.34 -2.77 -22.95
N ASN A 41 6.54 -2.23 -23.18
CA ASN A 41 7.82 -2.93 -23.09
C ASN A 41 8.61 -2.54 -21.81
N ALA A 42 7.91 -2.07 -20.77
CA ALA A 42 8.45 -1.54 -19.51
C ALA A 42 9.67 -2.28 -18.95
N LYS A 43 9.66 -3.61 -19.00
CA LYS A 43 10.76 -4.45 -18.53
C LYS A 43 12.06 -4.22 -19.31
N ASP A 44 11.98 -4.16 -20.64
CA ASP A 44 13.13 -3.96 -21.51
C ASP A 44 13.60 -2.49 -21.49
N ASP A 45 12.66 -1.57 -21.27
CA ASP A 45 12.92 -0.13 -21.14
C ASP A 45 13.44 0.27 -19.74
N GLY A 46 13.48 -0.67 -18.78
CA GLY A 46 13.99 -0.45 -17.43
C GLY A 46 13.07 0.42 -16.56
N GLU A 47 11.77 0.39 -16.80
CA GLU A 47 10.78 1.22 -16.11
C GLU A 47 10.53 0.73 -14.69
N HIS A 48 10.49 1.66 -13.72
CA HIS A 48 10.26 1.31 -12.32
C HIS A 48 8.78 1.15 -12.01
N VAL A 49 8.47 0.12 -11.21
CA VAL A 49 7.12 -0.21 -10.73
C VAL A 49 7.03 0.02 -9.23
N LEU A 50 5.96 0.67 -8.78
CA LEU A 50 5.60 0.78 -7.37
C LEU A 50 4.41 -0.13 -7.05
N ILE A 51 4.63 -1.14 -6.21
CA ILE A 51 3.57 -2.01 -5.66
C ILE A 51 3.08 -1.42 -4.34
N LEU A 52 1.77 -1.20 -4.21
CA LEU A 52 1.13 -0.60 -3.04
C LEU A 52 0.14 -1.58 -2.40
N THR A 53 0.31 -1.81 -1.09
CA THR A 53 -0.53 -2.75 -0.34
C THR A 53 -0.91 -2.17 1.03
N PRO A 54 -2.16 -1.70 1.22
CA PRO A 54 -2.66 -1.36 2.54
C PRO A 54 -2.93 -2.62 3.38
N LEU A 55 -2.62 -2.60 4.66
CA LEU A 55 -2.66 -3.75 5.56
C LEU A 55 -3.42 -3.44 6.87
N LYS A 56 -4.21 -4.41 7.32
CA LYS A 56 -4.80 -4.48 8.66
C LYS A 56 -5.03 -5.94 9.03
N ASN A 57 -4.44 -6.40 10.13
CA ASN A 57 -4.50 -7.80 10.58
C ASN A 57 -4.14 -8.79 9.47
N ALA A 58 -3.02 -8.56 8.81
CA ALA A 58 -2.61 -9.25 7.59
C ALA A 58 -1.60 -10.38 7.81
N SER A 59 -1.17 -10.61 9.05
CA SER A 59 -0.14 -11.61 9.40
C SER A 59 -0.36 -12.99 8.72
N PRO A 60 -1.59 -13.55 8.67
CA PRO A 60 -1.83 -14.85 8.02
C PRO A 60 -1.54 -14.88 6.50
N TYR A 61 -1.59 -13.73 5.83
CA TYR A 61 -1.47 -13.63 4.37
C TYR A 61 -0.04 -13.30 3.91
N LEU A 62 0.77 -12.68 4.77
CA LEU A 62 2.10 -12.20 4.41
C LEU A 62 3.03 -13.27 3.81
N PRO A 63 3.10 -14.52 4.32
CA PRO A 63 3.95 -15.54 3.73
C PRO A 63 3.63 -15.80 2.25
N ARG A 64 2.33 -15.96 1.92
CA ARG A 64 1.89 -16.21 0.55
C ARG A 64 2.05 -14.97 -0.32
N TYR A 65 1.74 -13.78 0.22
CA TYR A 65 1.94 -12.52 -0.47
C TYR A 65 3.39 -12.37 -0.96
N PHE A 66 4.35 -12.54 -0.05
CA PHE A 66 5.78 -12.42 -0.37
C PHE A 66 6.25 -13.49 -1.38
N GLU A 67 5.76 -14.73 -1.27
CA GLU A 67 6.02 -15.79 -2.25
C GLU A 67 5.55 -15.38 -3.67
N LEU A 68 4.34 -14.84 -3.78
CA LEU A 68 3.75 -14.49 -5.08
C LEU A 68 4.47 -13.31 -5.75
N ILE A 69 4.82 -12.27 -5.00
CA ILE A 69 5.58 -11.13 -5.56
C ILE A 69 7.01 -11.55 -5.95
N ASP A 70 7.62 -12.46 -5.20
CA ASP A 70 8.97 -12.95 -5.50
C ASP A 70 8.98 -13.79 -6.77
N ARG A 71 7.91 -14.53 -7.03
CA ARG A 71 7.74 -15.30 -8.27
C ARG A 71 7.56 -14.43 -9.53
N MET A 72 7.22 -13.15 -9.41
CA MET A 72 7.03 -12.28 -10.58
C MET A 72 8.28 -12.23 -11.46
N SER A 73 8.12 -12.28 -12.78
CA SER A 73 9.22 -12.26 -13.74
C SER A 73 9.84 -10.88 -13.98
N TYR A 74 9.23 -9.83 -13.42
CA TYR A 74 9.75 -8.47 -13.47
C TYR A 74 11.04 -8.33 -12.65
N PRO A 75 12.08 -7.65 -13.16
CA PRO A 75 13.35 -7.53 -12.45
C PRO A 75 13.21 -6.82 -11.10
N LYS A 76 13.62 -7.48 -10.00
CA LYS A 76 13.39 -6.97 -8.63
C LYS A 76 14.03 -5.59 -8.37
N HIS A 77 15.16 -5.31 -9.01
CA HIS A 77 15.85 -4.03 -8.91
C HIS A 77 15.08 -2.85 -9.53
N LEU A 78 13.99 -3.11 -10.28
CA LEU A 78 13.05 -2.12 -10.81
C LEU A 78 11.75 -2.03 -9.98
N VAL A 79 11.59 -2.88 -8.96
CA VAL A 79 10.36 -2.96 -8.16
C VAL A 79 10.58 -2.30 -6.82
N SER A 80 9.77 -1.27 -6.56
CA SER A 80 9.58 -0.68 -5.23
C SER A 80 8.29 -1.21 -4.61
N ILE A 81 8.30 -1.54 -3.33
CA ILE A 81 7.12 -2.00 -2.60
C ILE A 81 6.86 -1.05 -1.44
N ALA A 82 5.61 -0.65 -1.25
CA ALA A 82 5.22 0.13 -0.09
C ALA A 82 3.96 -0.43 0.57
N PHE A 83 4.03 -0.54 1.89
CA PHE A 83 2.95 -0.99 2.75
C PHE A 83 2.44 0.16 3.60
N LEU A 84 1.13 0.20 3.86
CA LEU A 84 0.56 1.03 4.91
C LEU A 84 -0.19 0.16 5.91
N VAL A 85 0.36 0.00 7.11
CA VAL A 85 -0.30 -0.70 8.21
C VAL A 85 -1.18 0.28 8.97
N SER A 86 -2.43 -0.12 9.24
CA SER A 86 -3.41 0.69 9.98
C SER A 86 -4.25 -0.16 10.91
N ASP A 87 -4.42 0.30 12.14
CA ASP A 87 -5.32 -0.25 13.16
C ASP A 87 -5.16 -1.77 13.33
N THR A 88 -3.92 -2.28 13.27
CA THR A 88 -3.62 -3.72 13.41
C THR A 88 -3.49 -4.10 14.89
N THR A 89 -3.95 -5.29 15.24
CA THR A 89 -3.94 -5.82 16.63
C THR A 89 -3.19 -7.14 16.76
N ASP A 90 -2.73 -7.70 15.65
CA ASP A 90 -1.94 -8.93 15.57
C ASP A 90 -0.44 -8.63 15.35
N ASP A 91 0.34 -9.67 15.04
CA ASP A 91 1.79 -9.60 14.78
C ASP A 91 2.16 -9.13 13.36
N THR A 92 1.22 -8.51 12.61
CA THR A 92 1.45 -8.06 11.22
C THR A 92 2.71 -7.21 11.08
N VAL A 93 2.93 -6.22 11.96
CA VAL A 93 4.07 -5.30 11.84
C VAL A 93 5.39 -6.05 12.01
N GLU A 94 5.48 -6.95 12.99
CA GLU A 94 6.70 -7.71 13.27
C GLU A 94 7.04 -8.64 12.10
N LEU A 95 6.06 -9.41 11.64
CA LEU A 95 6.22 -10.33 10.51
C LEU A 95 6.58 -9.60 9.23
N LEU A 96 5.89 -8.50 8.93
CA LEU A 96 6.13 -7.67 7.74
C LEU A 96 7.55 -7.11 7.72
N ARG A 97 8.04 -6.56 8.84
CA ARG A 97 9.40 -6.01 8.93
C ARG A 97 10.44 -7.10 8.69
N ARG A 98 10.27 -8.27 9.34
CA ARG A 98 11.19 -9.40 9.17
C ARG A 98 11.28 -9.85 7.72
N GLN A 99 10.15 -10.03 7.05
CA GLN A 99 10.14 -10.44 5.64
C GLN A 99 10.66 -9.33 4.73
N ALA A 100 10.22 -8.09 4.90
CA ALA A 100 10.72 -6.96 4.12
C ALA A 100 12.26 -6.83 4.20
N ASP A 101 12.84 -6.95 5.40
CA ASP A 101 14.29 -6.93 5.59
C ASP A 101 14.98 -8.11 4.89
N GLU A 102 14.39 -9.31 4.91
CA GLU A 102 14.92 -10.48 4.21
C GLU A 102 15.01 -10.24 2.69
N TYR A 103 13.96 -9.68 2.08
CA TYR A 103 13.89 -9.42 0.64
C TYR A 103 14.72 -8.21 0.19
N LEU A 104 14.80 -7.16 1.02
CA LEU A 104 15.56 -5.95 0.70
C LEU A 104 17.08 -6.17 0.78
N ASN A 105 17.53 -7.07 1.66
CA ASN A 105 18.95 -7.28 1.95
C ASN A 105 19.54 -8.55 1.29
N ARG A 106 18.87 -9.11 0.26
CA ARG A 106 19.43 -10.23 -0.53
C ARG A 106 20.67 -9.78 -1.31
N ALA A 107 21.62 -10.70 -1.49
CA ALA A 107 22.82 -10.46 -2.27
C ALA A 107 22.52 -10.34 -3.78
N GLU A 108 21.58 -11.14 -4.26
CA GLU A 108 21.09 -11.17 -5.64
C GLU A 108 19.56 -10.97 -5.61
N ASP A 109 19.00 -10.45 -6.71
CA ASP A 109 17.55 -10.23 -6.87
C ASP A 109 16.87 -9.45 -5.74
N ARG A 110 17.59 -8.51 -5.10
CA ARG A 110 17.00 -7.61 -4.11
C ARG A 110 16.07 -6.60 -4.77
N TYR A 111 15.03 -6.21 -4.03
CA TYR A 111 14.11 -5.16 -4.46
C TYR A 111 14.80 -3.79 -4.51
N HIS A 112 14.30 -2.90 -5.38
CA HIS A 112 14.77 -1.52 -5.47
C HIS A 112 14.64 -0.79 -4.12
N HIS A 113 13.43 -0.88 -3.56
CA HIS A 113 13.07 -0.23 -2.31
C HIS A 113 11.90 -0.98 -1.65
N ILE A 114 11.91 -1.09 -0.32
CA ILE A 114 10.74 -1.53 0.44
C ILE A 114 10.50 -0.53 1.57
N ALA A 115 9.29 0.03 1.62
CA ALA A 115 8.87 0.98 2.65
C ALA A 115 7.68 0.43 3.44
N ILE A 116 7.72 0.59 4.76
CA ILE A 116 6.60 0.28 5.65
C ILE A 116 6.19 1.58 6.33
N TYR A 117 4.98 2.02 6.05
CA TYR A 117 4.34 3.16 6.70
C TYR A 117 3.31 2.65 7.71
N GLU A 118 3.13 3.39 8.79
CA GLU A 118 2.09 3.12 9.79
C GLU A 118 1.24 4.38 9.98
N LYS A 119 -0.08 4.21 9.86
CA LYS A 119 -1.02 5.31 10.11
C LYS A 119 -2.36 4.75 10.57
N ASP A 120 -2.64 4.90 11.85
CA ASP A 120 -3.95 4.57 12.39
C ASP A 120 -5.00 5.62 12.04
N PHE A 121 -6.21 5.15 11.75
CA PHE A 121 -7.37 6.00 11.55
C PHE A 121 -8.39 5.89 12.70
N ASN A 122 -8.09 5.05 13.70
CA ASN A 122 -8.93 4.72 14.85
C ASN A 122 -10.32 4.27 14.40
N PHE A 123 -10.33 3.39 13.40
CA PHE A 123 -11.55 2.88 12.82
C PHE A 123 -11.89 1.50 13.34
N GLU A 124 -12.84 1.46 14.27
CA GLU A 124 -13.38 0.23 14.83
C GLU A 124 -14.65 -0.18 14.06
N LEU A 125 -14.51 -1.21 13.23
CA LEU A 125 -15.64 -1.99 12.74
C LEU A 125 -15.51 -3.41 13.28
N PRO A 126 -16.54 -3.93 13.97
CA PRO A 126 -16.60 -5.35 14.32
C PRO A 126 -16.47 -6.21 13.05
N GLU A 127 -15.62 -7.23 13.09
CA GLU A 127 -15.31 -8.12 11.96
C GLU A 127 -16.58 -8.76 11.38
N ASP A 128 -17.50 -9.17 12.26
CA ASP A 128 -18.81 -9.77 11.98
C ASP A 128 -19.77 -8.84 11.23
N LYS A 129 -19.51 -7.52 11.23
CA LYS A 129 -20.35 -6.51 10.59
C LYS A 129 -19.71 -5.90 9.35
N ARG A 130 -18.52 -6.33 8.93
CA ARG A 130 -17.81 -5.75 7.76
C ARG A 130 -18.58 -5.85 6.44
N HIS A 131 -19.55 -6.76 6.35
CA HIS A 131 -20.44 -6.93 5.20
C HIS A 131 -21.80 -6.23 5.36
N THR A 132 -22.10 -5.60 6.50
CA THR A 132 -23.34 -4.83 6.64
C THR A 132 -23.33 -3.62 5.72
N PHE A 133 -24.34 -3.55 4.87
CA PHE A 133 -24.45 -2.57 3.80
C PHE A 133 -24.35 -1.12 4.29
N GLU A 134 -24.93 -0.80 5.45
CA GLU A 134 -24.91 0.55 6.03
C GLU A 134 -23.51 1.04 6.40
N LEU A 135 -22.57 0.13 6.67
CA LEU A 135 -21.21 0.46 7.09
C LEU A 135 -20.23 0.48 5.90
N GLN A 136 -20.65 0.03 4.73
CA GLN A 136 -19.81 -0.01 3.52
C GLN A 136 -19.32 1.38 3.06
N PRO A 137 -20.15 2.45 3.05
CA PRO A 137 -19.66 3.78 2.69
C PRO A 137 -18.56 4.28 3.63
N LEU A 138 -18.77 4.09 4.93
CA LEU A 138 -17.79 4.50 5.94
C LEU A 138 -16.49 3.70 5.78
N ARG A 139 -16.57 2.37 5.68
CA ARG A 139 -15.42 1.49 5.45
C ARG A 139 -14.63 1.89 4.21
N ARG A 140 -15.30 2.10 3.07
CA ARG A 140 -14.66 2.50 1.81
C ARG A 140 -14.01 3.87 1.88
N SER A 141 -14.56 4.81 2.66
CA SER A 141 -13.92 6.11 2.86
C SER A 141 -12.59 6.00 3.64
N TYR A 142 -12.51 5.15 4.66
CA TYR A 142 -11.25 4.88 5.35
C TYR A 142 -10.24 4.14 4.49
N MET A 143 -10.70 3.17 3.68
CA MET A 143 -9.83 2.50 2.70
C MET A 143 -9.28 3.48 1.67
N ALA A 144 -10.11 4.41 1.15
CA ALA A 144 -9.67 5.46 0.24
C ALA A 144 -8.63 6.40 0.88
N ARG A 145 -8.85 6.81 2.14
CA ARG A 145 -7.87 7.61 2.89
C ARG A 145 -6.54 6.89 3.03
N SER A 146 -6.57 5.62 3.44
CA SER A 146 -5.38 4.78 3.57
C SER A 146 -4.59 4.72 2.25
N ARG A 147 -5.28 4.44 1.13
CA ARG A 147 -4.66 4.44 -0.21
C ARG A 147 -4.05 5.79 -0.58
N ASN A 148 -4.74 6.90 -0.32
CA ASN A 148 -4.20 8.24 -0.60
C ASN A 148 -2.92 8.53 0.20
N TYR A 149 -2.89 8.19 1.50
CA TYR A 149 -1.68 8.36 2.32
C TYR A 149 -0.52 7.50 1.80
N LEU A 150 -0.79 6.24 1.48
CA LEU A 150 0.22 5.30 1.00
C LEU A 150 0.83 5.78 -0.33
N LEU A 151 0.00 6.07 -1.34
CA LEU A 151 0.46 6.56 -2.63
C LEU A 151 1.28 7.86 -2.47
N THR A 152 0.77 8.82 -1.70
CA THR A 152 1.43 10.13 -1.52
C THR A 152 2.80 9.99 -0.81
N ALA A 153 2.92 9.06 0.14
CA ALA A 153 4.17 8.84 0.87
C ALA A 153 5.22 8.09 0.03
N ALA A 154 4.77 7.18 -0.82
CA ALA A 154 5.63 6.21 -1.52
C ALA A 154 6.04 6.63 -2.94
N LEU A 155 5.17 7.34 -3.68
CA LEU A 155 5.41 7.68 -5.09
C LEU A 155 6.63 8.58 -5.27
N ARG A 156 7.45 8.25 -6.26
CA ARG A 156 8.67 8.99 -6.66
C ARG A 156 8.62 9.33 -8.15
N ASP A 157 9.54 10.19 -8.56
CA ASP A 157 9.73 10.66 -9.94
C ASP A 157 10.24 9.58 -10.90
N GLU A 158 10.76 8.47 -10.39
CA GLU A 158 11.21 7.32 -11.19
C GLU A 158 10.08 6.33 -11.56
N HIS A 159 8.95 6.35 -10.83
CA HIS A 159 7.91 5.33 -10.97
C HIS A 159 7.06 5.60 -12.21
N ALA A 160 7.22 4.76 -13.23
CA ALA A 160 6.40 4.76 -14.44
C ALA A 160 5.05 4.06 -14.22
N TRP A 161 5.06 3.00 -13.40
CA TRP A 161 3.88 2.17 -13.15
C TRP A 161 3.55 2.07 -11.66
N VAL A 162 2.26 1.96 -11.36
CA VAL A 162 1.76 1.70 -10.00
C VAL A 162 0.81 0.49 -10.03
N LEU A 163 1.11 -0.53 -9.22
CA LEU A 163 0.24 -1.68 -9.02
C LEU A 163 -0.37 -1.63 -7.61
N TRP A 164 -1.70 -1.57 -7.54
CA TRP A 164 -2.43 -1.84 -6.31
C TRP A 164 -2.61 -3.35 -6.15
N LEU A 165 -2.01 -3.93 -5.11
CA LEU A 165 -2.02 -5.36 -4.88
C LEU A 165 -2.58 -5.66 -3.50
N ASP A 166 -3.76 -6.29 -3.45
CA ASP A 166 -4.38 -6.71 -2.19
C ASP A 166 -3.63 -7.92 -1.61
N VAL A 167 -3.50 -7.96 -0.28
CA VAL A 167 -2.67 -8.95 0.43
C VAL A 167 -3.28 -10.37 0.43
N ASP A 168 -4.58 -10.48 0.20
CA ASP A 168 -5.35 -11.72 0.28
C ASP A 168 -5.46 -12.48 -1.05
N LEU A 169 -4.80 -12.00 -2.12
CA LEU A 169 -4.67 -12.74 -3.37
C LEU A 169 -3.83 -14.00 -3.16
N VAL A 170 -4.35 -15.13 -3.64
CA VAL A 170 -3.72 -16.44 -3.46
C VAL A 170 -2.93 -16.91 -4.68
N GLU A 171 -3.20 -16.40 -5.88
CA GLU A 171 -2.54 -16.85 -7.12
C GLU A 171 -2.74 -15.82 -8.25
N TYR A 172 -1.69 -15.62 -9.07
CA TYR A 172 -1.72 -14.87 -10.33
C TYR A 172 -0.48 -15.25 -11.18
N PRO A 173 -0.52 -15.17 -12.52
CA PRO A 173 0.64 -15.50 -13.35
C PRO A 173 1.91 -14.76 -12.92
N SER A 174 3.09 -15.38 -13.03
CA SER A 174 4.36 -14.71 -12.76
C SER A 174 4.60 -13.51 -13.66
N THR A 175 3.96 -13.48 -14.83
CA THR A 175 4.02 -12.42 -15.84
C THR A 175 3.00 -11.31 -15.63
N ILE A 176 2.28 -11.27 -14.49
CA ILE A 176 1.14 -10.36 -14.30
C ILE A 176 1.45 -8.89 -14.58
N LEU A 177 2.67 -8.41 -14.27
CA LEU A 177 3.05 -7.03 -14.58
C LEU A 177 3.18 -6.82 -16.08
N GLU A 178 3.96 -7.67 -16.75
CA GLU A 178 4.15 -7.63 -18.20
C GLU A 178 2.81 -7.80 -18.96
N ASP A 179 1.94 -8.70 -18.49
CA ASP A 179 0.63 -8.95 -19.08
C ASP A 179 -0.26 -7.69 -19.00
N LEU A 180 -0.29 -7.01 -17.85
CA LEU A 180 -1.07 -5.78 -17.65
C LEU A 180 -0.49 -4.61 -18.45
N MET A 181 0.84 -4.45 -18.45
CA MET A 181 1.53 -3.39 -19.21
C MET A 181 1.28 -3.52 -20.72
N SER A 182 1.23 -4.76 -21.23
CA SER A 182 1.02 -5.03 -22.66
C SER A 182 -0.31 -4.51 -23.22
N VAL A 183 -1.28 -4.20 -22.35
CA VAL A 183 -2.59 -3.64 -22.74
C VAL A 183 -2.45 -2.19 -23.20
N ASP A 184 -1.43 -1.47 -22.73
CA ASP A 184 -1.10 -0.09 -23.13
C ASP A 184 -2.27 0.90 -22.93
N VAL A 185 -2.79 0.96 -21.71
CA VAL A 185 -3.87 1.85 -21.28
C VAL A 185 -3.55 2.48 -19.92
N ASP A 186 -4.14 3.65 -19.63
CA ASP A 186 -3.89 4.40 -18.40
C ASP A 186 -4.22 3.61 -17.13
N VAL A 187 -5.29 2.81 -17.16
CA VAL A 187 -5.74 1.98 -16.04
C VAL A 187 -6.26 0.65 -16.57
N VAL A 188 -5.70 -0.43 -16.05
CA VAL A 188 -6.14 -1.81 -16.32
C VAL A 188 -6.38 -2.53 -15.00
N VAL A 189 -7.43 -3.34 -14.94
CA VAL A 189 -7.76 -4.16 -13.77
C VAL A 189 -8.03 -5.59 -14.21
N PRO A 190 -7.29 -6.59 -13.69
CA PRO A 190 -7.59 -7.99 -13.97
C PRO A 190 -8.85 -8.44 -13.23
N ASN A 191 -9.54 -9.45 -13.78
CA ASN A 191 -10.67 -10.07 -13.07
C ASN A 191 -10.18 -10.88 -11.88
N CYS A 192 -10.61 -10.51 -10.66
CA CYS A 192 -10.37 -11.31 -9.46
C CYS A 192 -11.45 -12.39 -9.35
N LEU A 193 -11.02 -13.64 -9.38
CA LEU A 193 -11.89 -14.81 -9.34
C LEU A 193 -11.75 -15.55 -8.00
N ARG A 194 -12.80 -16.25 -7.61
CA ARG A 194 -12.80 -17.19 -6.49
C ARG A 194 -13.11 -18.59 -7.00
N GLU A 195 -12.27 -19.53 -6.62
CA GLU A 195 -12.51 -20.96 -6.86
C GLU A 195 -13.69 -21.44 -6.01
N THR A 196 -14.61 -22.16 -6.62
CA THR A 196 -15.78 -22.76 -5.98
C THR A 196 -15.52 -24.24 -5.64
N GLU A 197 -16.37 -24.82 -4.79
CA GLU A 197 -16.21 -26.21 -4.33
C GLU A 197 -16.21 -27.25 -5.47
N ASP A 198 -16.82 -26.91 -6.61
CA ASP A 198 -16.87 -27.74 -7.82
C ASP A 198 -15.65 -27.54 -8.76
N GLY A 199 -14.67 -26.72 -8.36
CA GLY A 199 -13.48 -26.41 -9.14
C GLY A 199 -13.70 -25.40 -10.28
N SER A 200 -14.87 -24.76 -10.35
CA SER A 200 -15.11 -23.64 -11.27
C SER A 200 -14.63 -22.30 -10.66
N PHE A 201 -14.64 -21.24 -11.47
CA PHE A 201 -14.21 -19.90 -11.03
C PHE A 201 -15.35 -18.90 -11.19
N TRP A 202 -15.65 -18.18 -10.11
CA TRP A 202 -16.69 -17.15 -10.09
C TRP A 202 -16.05 -15.77 -9.90
N GLY A 203 -16.64 -14.74 -10.52
CA GLY A 203 -16.23 -13.36 -10.31
C GLY A 203 -16.40 -12.96 -8.84
N TYR A 204 -15.28 -12.72 -8.15
CA TYR A 204 -15.26 -12.35 -6.75
C TYR A 204 -15.40 -10.83 -6.58
N ASP A 205 -14.51 -10.08 -7.23
CA ASP A 205 -14.57 -8.63 -7.21
C ASP A 205 -15.56 -8.11 -8.27
N LYS A 206 -16.60 -7.39 -7.82
CA LYS A 206 -17.58 -6.75 -8.71
C LYS A 206 -17.49 -5.24 -8.68
N ASN A 207 -16.36 -4.69 -8.24
CA ASN A 207 -16.06 -3.26 -8.31
C ASN A 207 -15.58 -2.82 -9.70
N ASN A 208 -15.28 -3.77 -10.57
CA ASN A 208 -14.99 -3.54 -11.99
C ASN A 208 -16.29 -3.71 -12.78
N TRP A 209 -16.88 -2.60 -13.24
CA TRP A 209 -18.14 -2.62 -13.96
C TRP A 209 -18.19 -1.46 -14.96
N GLN A 210 -18.97 -1.65 -16.02
CA GLN A 210 -19.24 -0.63 -17.01
C GLN A 210 -20.54 0.10 -16.66
N GLU A 211 -20.50 1.43 -16.70
CA GLU A 211 -21.71 2.26 -16.60
C GLU A 211 -22.71 1.94 -17.72
N THR A 212 -23.99 2.02 -17.40
CA THR A 212 -25.12 1.82 -18.32
C THR A 212 -25.94 3.10 -18.44
N GLU A 213 -26.72 3.25 -19.51
CA GLU A 213 -27.65 4.39 -19.64
C GLU A 213 -28.63 4.47 -18.44
N SER A 214 -29.06 3.32 -17.95
CA SER A 214 -29.95 3.21 -16.78
C SER A 214 -29.27 3.67 -15.48
N SER A 215 -28.03 3.24 -15.22
CA SER A 215 -27.29 3.65 -14.02
C SER A 215 -26.94 5.13 -14.05
N LEU A 216 -26.58 5.67 -15.22
CA LEU A 216 -26.34 7.10 -15.40
C LEU A 216 -27.61 7.93 -15.22
N SER A 217 -28.76 7.45 -15.70
CA SER A 217 -30.04 8.14 -15.48
C SER A 217 -30.42 8.14 -14.01
N MET A 218 -30.24 7.01 -13.31
CA MET A 218 -30.50 6.91 -11.88
C MET A 218 -29.63 7.87 -11.06
N GLN A 219 -28.37 8.05 -11.44
CA GLN A 219 -27.43 8.94 -10.74
C GLN A 219 -27.83 10.42 -10.77
N LYS A 220 -28.52 10.87 -11.82
CA LYS A 220 -28.94 12.28 -11.95
C LYS A 220 -29.91 12.73 -10.86
N ASP A 221 -30.70 11.80 -10.35
CA ASP A 221 -31.73 12.05 -9.33
C ASP A 221 -31.22 11.82 -7.90
N LEU A 222 -29.96 11.39 -7.73
CA LEU A 222 -29.35 11.14 -6.42
C LEU A 222 -28.77 12.44 -5.83
N ASP A 223 -28.85 12.54 -4.50
CA ASP A 223 -28.14 13.56 -3.73
C ASP A 223 -26.61 13.43 -3.98
N PRO A 224 -25.86 14.52 -4.24
CA PRO A 224 -24.41 14.45 -4.44
C PRO A 224 -23.62 13.78 -3.30
N GLU A 225 -24.15 13.79 -2.07
CA GLU A 225 -23.56 13.11 -0.91
C GLU A 225 -23.87 11.60 -0.86
N TYR A 226 -24.59 11.11 -1.87
CA TYR A 226 -25.03 9.73 -1.96
C TYR A 226 -24.00 8.86 -2.67
N VAL A 227 -23.64 7.72 -2.07
CA VAL A 227 -22.65 6.79 -2.63
C VAL A 227 -23.30 5.48 -3.09
N LEU A 228 -23.07 5.12 -4.35
CA LEU A 228 -23.45 3.84 -4.94
C LEU A 228 -22.36 2.79 -4.71
N LEU A 229 -22.72 1.62 -4.18
CA LEU A 229 -21.79 0.52 -3.88
C LEU A 229 -22.37 -0.82 -4.36
N GLU A 230 -21.51 -1.83 -4.50
CA GLU A 230 -21.89 -3.21 -4.83
C GLU A 230 -22.95 -3.77 -3.85
N GLY A 231 -23.86 -4.63 -4.34
CA GLY A 231 -24.82 -5.36 -3.51
C GLY A 231 -26.15 -4.64 -3.27
N LYS A 232 -26.50 -3.66 -4.11
CA LYS A 232 -27.76 -2.93 -3.98
C LYS A 232 -28.99 -3.78 -4.31
N GLU A 233 -29.76 -4.11 -3.28
CA GLU A 233 -31.24 -4.07 -3.29
C GLU A 233 -31.80 -2.82 -2.56
N LYS A 234 -31.02 -2.13 -1.70
CA LYS A 234 -31.43 -0.93 -0.94
C LYS A 234 -30.29 0.10 -0.83
N VAL A 235 -30.64 1.32 -0.43
CA VAL A 235 -29.92 2.59 -0.71
C VAL A 235 -29.47 3.25 0.61
N CYS A 236 -28.15 3.38 0.89
CA CYS A 236 -27.59 4.06 2.10
C CYS A 236 -26.94 5.43 1.83
N ARG A 237 -27.23 6.43 2.67
CA ARG A 237 -26.67 7.80 2.64
C ARG A 237 -25.46 7.90 3.59
N ILE A 238 -24.42 8.63 3.21
CA ILE A 238 -23.36 8.99 4.16
C ILE A 238 -23.93 10.02 5.14
N LYS A 239 -23.96 9.69 6.44
CA LYS A 239 -24.24 10.70 7.46
C LYS A 239 -22.97 11.52 7.65
N GLY A 240 -22.99 12.76 7.16
CA GLY A 240 -21.96 13.76 7.46
C GLY A 240 -21.81 13.94 8.97
N LYS A 241 -20.56 14.10 9.43
CA LYS A 241 -20.25 14.57 10.79
C LYS A 241 -20.50 16.06 10.90
#